data_AF-A0A091C716-F1
#
_entry.id   AF-A0A091C716-F1
#
_cell.length_a   1.000
_cell.length_b   1.000
_cell.length_c   1.000
_cell.angle_alpha   90.00
_cell.angle_beta   90.00
_cell.angle_gamma   90.00
#
_symmetry.space_group_name_H-M   'P 1'
#
loop_
_entity.id
_entity.type
_entity.pdbx_description
1 polymer ?
#
loop_
_entity_poly.entity_id
_entity_poly.type
_entity_poly.pdbx_seq_one_letter_code
_entity_poly.pdbx_strand_id
1 'polypeptide(L)'
;MTENIGEAIDFISDFVNLNYGKAQTQTPEHSIDRQIKLSSSSSYELVKKAAEAFTKKGGQIFLDARVEHILQDENGKVTGVVAEGRKRTLTVHADAITLSTGGYGANLNMRGKKAKG
;
A
#
# COMPACT_ATOMS: atom_id res chain seq x y z
N MET A 1 16.65 1.94 1.65
CA MET A 1 15.89 1.60 0.43
C MET A 1 16.80 0.94 -0.61
N THR A 2 18.06 1.39 -0.76
CA THR A 2 19.03 0.85 -1.71
C THR A 2 19.36 -0.63 -1.49
N GLU A 3 19.53 -1.05 -0.23
CA GLU A 3 20.00 -2.41 0.07
C GLU A 3 18.99 -3.51 -0.27
N ASN A 4 17.69 -3.20 -0.25
CA ASN A 4 16.63 -4.22 -0.34
C ASN A 4 15.80 -4.11 -1.62
N ILE A 5 16.12 -3.17 -2.53
CA ILE A 5 15.26 -2.92 -3.70
C ILE A 5 15.22 -4.11 -4.65
N GLY A 6 16.36 -4.80 -4.84
CA GLY A 6 16.42 -6.01 -5.67
C GLY A 6 15.54 -7.11 -5.10
N GLU A 7 15.75 -7.48 -3.85
CA GLU A 7 14.95 -8.50 -3.15
C GLU A 7 13.45 -8.15 -3.10
N ALA A 8 13.10 -6.86 -2.94
CA ALA A 8 11.71 -6.42 -2.97
C ALA A 8 11.07 -6.57 -4.37
N ILE A 9 11.84 -6.31 -5.44
CA ILE A 9 11.40 -6.54 -6.82
C ILE A 9 11.23 -8.04 -7.05
N ASP A 10 12.17 -8.88 -6.63
CA ASP A 10 12.10 -10.32 -6.81
C ASP A 10 10.88 -10.89 -6.06
N PHE A 11 10.71 -10.52 -4.79
CA PHE A 11 9.56 -10.92 -3.98
C PHE A 11 8.23 -10.59 -4.66
N ILE A 12 8.04 -9.35 -5.11
CA ILE A 12 6.75 -8.98 -5.71
C ILE A 12 6.56 -9.62 -7.08
N SER A 13 7.62 -9.74 -7.88
CA SER A 13 7.62 -10.44 -9.18
C SER A 13 7.15 -11.88 -9.02
N ASP A 14 7.72 -12.60 -8.06
CA ASP A 14 7.40 -13.99 -7.76
C ASP A 14 6.01 -14.13 -7.16
N PHE A 15 5.65 -13.24 -6.23
CA PHE A 15 4.37 -13.28 -5.53
C PHE A 15 3.18 -13.10 -6.48
N VAL A 16 3.32 -12.22 -7.48
CA VAL A 16 2.22 -11.86 -8.39
C VAL A 16 2.43 -12.27 -9.85
N ASN A 17 3.50 -13.02 -10.13
CA ASN A 17 3.91 -13.47 -11.46
C ASN A 17 3.98 -12.30 -12.47
N LEU A 18 4.91 -11.38 -12.22
CA LEU A 18 5.18 -10.21 -13.06
C LEU A 18 6.59 -10.23 -13.63
N ASN A 19 6.70 -9.82 -14.89
CA ASN A 19 7.98 -9.56 -15.54
C ASN A 19 8.17 -8.06 -15.65
N TYR A 20 9.30 -7.58 -15.15
CA TYR A 20 9.73 -6.20 -15.28
C TYR A 20 10.84 -6.09 -16.33
N GLY A 21 10.88 -4.94 -16.99
CA GLY A 21 11.94 -4.60 -17.93
C GLY A 21 12.54 -3.24 -17.61
N LYS A 22 13.60 -2.89 -18.35
CA LYS A 22 14.20 -1.56 -18.31
C LYS A 22 13.14 -0.50 -18.64
N ALA A 23 13.04 0.56 -17.85
CA ALA A 23 12.21 1.70 -18.19
C ALA A 23 12.69 2.41 -19.45
N GLN A 24 11.77 3.06 -20.16
CA GLN A 24 12.11 3.87 -21.35
C GLN A 24 12.76 5.21 -20.99
N THR A 25 12.52 5.68 -19.77
CA THR A 25 12.99 6.97 -19.27
C THR A 25 13.94 6.76 -18.10
N GLN A 26 14.80 7.74 -17.87
CA GLN A 26 15.62 7.82 -16.66
C GLN A 26 15.12 8.99 -15.81
N THR A 27 14.94 8.74 -14.52
CA THR A 27 14.67 9.79 -13.54
C THR A 27 15.89 10.73 -13.46
N PRO A 28 15.73 12.06 -13.65
CA PRO A 28 16.86 13.01 -13.76
C PRO A 28 17.86 12.96 -12.59
N GLU A 29 17.39 12.61 -11.40
CA GLU A 29 18.19 12.55 -10.18
C GLU A 29 18.99 11.24 -10.04
N HIS A 30 18.84 10.29 -10.97
CA HIS A 30 19.58 9.02 -10.94
C HIS A 30 20.91 9.13 -11.68
N SER A 31 22.01 8.76 -11.02
CA SER A 31 23.34 8.68 -11.67
C SER A 31 23.48 7.51 -12.65
N ILE A 32 22.58 6.54 -12.62
CA ILE A 32 22.56 5.34 -13.50
C ILE A 32 21.12 4.93 -13.84
N ASP A 33 20.95 4.13 -14.88
CA ASP A 33 19.67 3.53 -15.28
C ASP A 33 19.23 2.44 -14.28
N ARG A 34 18.35 2.81 -13.35
CA ARG A 34 17.79 1.90 -12.32
C ARG A 34 16.27 1.91 -12.20
N GLN A 35 15.58 2.54 -13.15
CA GLN A 35 14.13 2.52 -13.21
C GLN A 35 13.67 1.26 -13.97
N ILE A 36 12.75 0.52 -13.37
CA ILE A 36 12.08 -0.63 -14.01
C ILE A 36 10.64 -0.28 -14.35
N LYS A 37 10.07 -0.98 -15.32
CA LYS A 37 8.65 -0.87 -15.65
C LYS A 37 8.05 -2.22 -15.97
N LEU A 38 6.74 -2.34 -15.76
CA LEU A 38 5.95 -3.41 -16.34
C LEU A 38 5.81 -3.21 -17.84
N SER A 39 5.67 -4.30 -18.59
CA SER A 39 5.42 -4.23 -20.03
C SER A 39 4.16 -3.42 -20.37
N SER A 40 3.12 -3.52 -19.54
CA SER A 40 1.89 -2.71 -19.65
C SER A 40 2.09 -1.23 -19.32
N SER A 41 3.20 -0.87 -18.68
CA SER A 41 3.46 0.47 -18.12
C SER A 41 2.35 0.96 -17.18
N SER A 42 1.57 0.05 -16.60
CA SER A 42 0.39 0.36 -15.79
C SER A 42 0.53 -0.21 -14.38
N SER A 43 0.45 0.66 -13.37
CA SER A 43 0.40 0.24 -11.96
C SER A 43 -0.86 -0.53 -11.61
N TYR A 44 -1.94 -0.37 -12.39
CA TYR A 44 -3.19 -1.11 -12.19
C TYR A 44 -2.98 -2.63 -12.30
N GLU A 45 -2.14 -3.09 -13.22
CA GLU A 45 -1.84 -4.52 -13.37
C GLU A 45 -1.23 -5.09 -12.09
N LEU A 46 -0.23 -4.40 -11.52
CA LEU A 46 0.41 -4.79 -10.27
C LEU A 46 -0.60 -4.87 -9.12
N VAL A 47 -1.37 -3.80 -8.91
CA VAL A 47 -2.33 -3.73 -7.80
C VAL A 47 -3.38 -4.83 -7.91
N LYS A 48 -3.90 -5.07 -9.12
CA LYS A 48 -4.90 -6.11 -9.36
C LYS A 48 -4.34 -7.50 -9.05
N LYS A 49 -3.18 -7.85 -9.62
CA LYS A 49 -2.57 -9.17 -9.41
C LYS A 49 -2.15 -9.39 -7.96
N ALA A 50 -1.67 -8.35 -7.27
CA ALA A 50 -1.36 -8.42 -5.84
C ALA A 50 -2.59 -8.71 -4.99
N ALA A 51 -3.71 -8.03 -5.24
CA ALA A 51 -4.97 -8.29 -4.54
C ALA A 51 -5.50 -9.71 -4.80
N GLU A 52 -5.40 -10.20 -6.03
CA GLU A 52 -5.78 -11.57 -6.40
C GLU A 52 -4.88 -12.62 -5.72
N ALA A 53 -3.56 -12.42 -5.72
CA ALA A 53 -2.61 -13.32 -5.06
C ALA A 53 -2.81 -13.36 -3.55
N PHE A 54 -3.05 -12.21 -2.93
CA PHE A 54 -3.37 -12.09 -1.50
C PHE A 54 -4.64 -12.86 -1.13
N THR A 55 -5.73 -12.66 -1.87
CA THR A 55 -7.00 -13.35 -1.59
C THR A 55 -6.93 -14.86 -1.86
N LYS A 56 -6.21 -15.30 -2.91
CA LYS A 56 -5.94 -16.73 -3.17
C LYS A 56 -5.17 -17.42 -2.04
N LYS A 57 -4.35 -16.68 -1.29
CA LYS A 57 -3.63 -17.17 -0.11
C LYS A 57 -4.44 -17.08 1.19
N GLY A 58 -5.73 -16.74 1.11
CA GLY A 58 -6.64 -16.66 2.27
C GLY A 58 -6.75 -15.27 2.88
N GLY A 59 -6.10 -14.25 2.31
CA GLY A 59 -6.26 -12.87 2.73
C GLY A 59 -7.67 -12.35 2.47
N GLN A 60 -8.17 -11.50 3.36
CA GLN A 60 -9.50 -10.89 3.24
C GLN A 60 -9.37 -9.40 2.92
N ILE A 61 -10.13 -8.94 1.91
CA ILE A 61 -10.19 -7.53 1.54
C ILE A 61 -11.60 -7.01 1.82
N PHE A 62 -11.72 -6.04 2.71
CA PHE A 62 -12.96 -5.34 2.99
C PHE A 62 -12.93 -3.97 2.34
N LEU A 63 -13.80 -3.76 1.35
CA LEU A 63 -14.08 -2.45 0.78
C LEU A 63 -15.18 -1.76 1.59
N ASP A 64 -15.31 -0.43 1.42
CA ASP A 64 -16.25 0.37 2.21
C ASP A 64 -16.09 0.12 3.72
N ALA A 65 -14.84 0.16 4.19
CA ALA A 65 -14.45 -0.10 5.57
C ALA A 65 -13.27 0.82 5.94
N ARG A 66 -13.56 2.11 6.13
CA ARG A 66 -12.55 3.09 6.54
C ARG A 66 -12.29 2.94 8.03
N VAL A 67 -11.05 2.67 8.42
CA VAL A 67 -10.66 2.64 9.84
C VAL A 67 -10.77 4.04 10.44
N GLU A 68 -11.56 4.18 11.50
CA GLU A 68 -11.72 5.43 12.25
C GLU A 68 -11.05 5.37 13.63
N HIS A 69 -10.90 4.16 14.20
CA HIS A 69 -10.28 3.97 15.52
C HIS A 69 -9.36 2.76 15.57
N ILE A 70 -8.24 2.91 16.28
CA ILE A 70 -7.40 1.80 16.75
C ILE A 70 -7.81 1.52 18.20
N LEU A 71 -8.09 0.26 18.51
CA LEU A 71 -8.43 -0.20 19.84
C LEU A 71 -7.16 -0.49 20.64
N GLN A 72 -7.17 -0.11 21.91
CA GLN A 72 -6.11 -0.39 22.86
C GLN A 72 -6.69 -0.89 24.19
N ASP A 73 -5.94 -1.71 24.91
CA ASP A 73 -6.27 -2.09 26.30
C ASP A 73 -5.85 -1.01 27.30
N GLU A 74 -6.11 -1.24 28.59
CA GLU A 74 -5.77 -0.33 29.70
C GLU A 74 -4.26 -0.05 29.82
N ASN A 75 -3.42 -0.93 29.26
CA ASN A 75 -1.96 -0.79 29.25
C ASN A 75 -1.44 -0.13 27.96
N GLY A 76 -2.34 0.27 27.05
CA GLY A 76 -1.99 0.89 25.77
C GLY A 76 -1.58 -0.12 24.67
N LYS A 77 -1.70 -1.43 24.91
CA LYS A 77 -1.43 -2.45 23.88
C LYS A 77 -2.52 -2.37 22.81
N VAL A 78 -2.12 -2.37 21.54
CA VAL A 78 -3.05 -2.43 20.40
C VAL A 78 -3.78 -3.78 20.38
N THR A 79 -5.11 -3.74 20.22
CA THR A 79 -5.98 -4.93 20.26
C THR A 79 -6.94 -5.05 19.08
N GLY A 80 -6.96 -4.07 18.17
CA GLY A 80 -7.82 -4.12 16.98
C GLY A 80 -8.10 -2.77 16.34
N VAL A 81 -9.04 -2.76 15.41
CA VAL A 81 -9.56 -1.54 14.76
C VAL A 81 -11.08 -1.54 14.72
N VAL A 82 -11.65 -0.34 14.65
CA VAL A 82 -13.04 -0.11 14.24
C VAL A 82 -13.02 0.60 12.90
N ALA A 83 -13.72 0.03 11.94
CA ALA A 83 -13.89 0.57 10.60
C ALA A 83 -15.35 0.86 10.29
N GLU A 84 -15.61 1.99 9.63
CA GLU A 84 -16.92 2.44 9.22
C GLU A 84 -17.09 2.34 7.71
N GLY A 85 -18.23 1.78 7.30
CA GLY A 85 -18.72 1.77 5.94
C GLY A 85 -20.08 2.43 5.85
N ARG A 86 -20.58 2.67 4.63
CA ARG A 86 -21.87 3.34 4.41
C ARG A 86 -23.05 2.63 5.06
N LYS A 87 -22.97 1.31 5.25
CA LYS A 87 -24.07 0.46 5.74
C LYS A 87 -23.72 -0.36 6.97
N ARG A 88 -22.47 -0.33 7.44
CA ARG A 88 -22.01 -1.20 8.52
C ARG A 88 -20.81 -0.62 9.26
N THR A 89 -20.71 -0.97 10.53
CA THR A 89 -19.49 -0.85 11.33
C THR A 89 -18.86 -2.22 11.46
N LEU A 90 -17.54 -2.29 11.30
CA LEU A 90 -16.75 -3.52 11.41
C LEU A 90 -15.72 -3.36 12.53
N THR A 91 -15.76 -4.25 13.51
CA THR A 91 -14.71 -4.37 14.52
C THR A 91 -13.85 -5.58 14.18
N VAL A 92 -12.53 -5.37 14.09
CA VAL A 92 -11.55 -6.45 13.86
C VAL A 92 -10.60 -6.46 15.04
N HIS A 93 -10.58 -7.57 15.79
CA HIS A 93 -9.58 -7.80 16.84
C HIS A 93 -8.33 -8.42 16.24
N ALA A 94 -7.16 -7.87 16.57
CA ALA A 94 -5.87 -8.33 16.08
C ALA A 94 -4.76 -7.97 17.07
N ASP A 95 -3.75 -8.82 17.17
CA ASP A 95 -2.58 -8.58 18.03
C ASP A 95 -1.62 -7.53 17.46
N ALA A 96 -1.67 -7.31 16.15
CA ALA A 96 -0.81 -6.37 15.44
C ALA A 96 -1.56 -5.66 14.33
N ILE A 97 -1.19 -4.40 14.09
CA ILE A 97 -1.79 -3.54 13.05
C ILE A 97 -0.68 -2.88 12.26
N THR A 98 -0.73 -3.01 10.94
CA THR A 98 0.18 -2.32 10.01
C THR A 98 -0.57 -1.19 9.32
N LEU A 99 -0.10 0.05 9.50
CA LEU A 99 -0.65 1.20 8.80
C LEU A 99 -0.01 1.35 7.42
N SER A 100 -0.81 1.12 6.38
CA SER A 100 -0.40 1.25 4.97
C SER A 100 -1.36 2.16 4.20
N THR A 101 -1.74 3.30 4.81
CA THR A 101 -2.83 4.19 4.38
C THR A 101 -2.43 5.21 3.30
N GLY A 102 -1.18 5.19 2.83
CA GLY A 102 -0.65 6.22 1.93
C GLY A 102 -0.44 7.58 2.61
N GLY A 103 -0.29 8.63 1.81
CA GLY A 103 -0.02 10.00 2.29
C GLY A 103 -1.27 10.89 2.37
N TYR A 104 -1.14 12.04 3.04
CA TYR A 104 -2.22 13.05 3.19
C TYR A 104 -2.25 14.08 2.05
N GLY A 105 -1.59 13.79 0.92
CA GLY A 105 -1.41 14.71 -0.19
C GLY A 105 -2.71 15.25 -0.76
N ALA A 106 -3.85 14.56 -0.64
CA ALA A 106 -5.15 15.05 -1.11
C ALA A 106 -5.95 15.86 -0.07
N ASN A 107 -5.55 15.87 1.21
CA ASN A 107 -6.26 16.57 2.28
C ASN A 107 -5.81 18.03 2.36
N LEU A 108 -6.64 18.95 1.86
CA LEU A 108 -6.33 20.39 1.82
C LEU A 108 -6.08 21.01 3.20
N ASN A 109 -6.72 20.50 4.25
CA ASN A 109 -6.55 21.01 5.61
C ASN A 109 -5.22 20.58 6.23
N MET A 110 -4.67 19.44 5.80
CA MET A 110 -3.38 18.92 6.25
C MET A 110 -2.20 19.41 5.40
N ARG A 111 -2.47 20.01 4.23
CA ARG A 111 -1.44 20.65 3.42
C ARG A 111 -0.96 21.94 4.09
N GLY A 112 0.33 22.23 3.97
CA GLY A 112 0.89 23.50 4.43
C GLY A 112 0.32 24.70 3.64
N LYS A 113 0.36 25.89 4.24
CA LYS A 113 -0.16 27.14 3.62
C LYS A 113 0.38 27.41 2.21
N LYS A 114 1.60 26.97 1.90
CA LYS A 114 2.28 27.14 0.61
C LYS A 114 1.89 26.11 -0.47
N ALA A 115 1.10 25.09 -0.12
CA ALA A 115 0.68 24.00 -1.01
C ALA A 115 -0.78 24.15 -1.49
N LYS A 116 -1.33 25.37 -1.38
CA LYS A 116 -2.55 25.78 -2.07
C LYS A 116 -2.12 26.11 -3.51
N GLY A 117 -2.34 25.15 -4.42
CA GLY A 117 -2.17 25.39 -5.85
C GLY A 117 -3.08 26.50 -6.35
#